data_AF-A0A797PRK2-F1
#
_entry.id   AF-A0A797PRK2-F1
#
_cell.length_a   1.000
_cell.length_b   1.000
_cell.length_c   1.000
_cell.angle_alpha   90.00
_cell.angle_beta   90.00
_cell.angle_gamma   90.00
#
_symmetry.space_group_name_H-M   'P 1'
#
loop_
_entity.id
_entity.type
_entity.pdbx_description
1 polymer ?
#
loop_
_entity_poly.entity_id
_entity_poly.type
_entity_poly.pdbx_seq_one_letter_code
_entity_poly.pdbx_strand_id
1 'polypeptide(L)'
;MQDIQQETLNECTKTEQSALVVLWEIDLTEVGGDRYFFCNEQNEKGEPVTWQGRQYQAYPIQGSGFEMNGKGASARPTLKVSNLYG
;
A
#
# COMPACT_ATOMS: atom_id res chain seq x y z
N MET A 1 -15.74 -12.69 13.36
CA MET A 1 -14.36 -12.24 13.67
C MET A 1 -13.45 -13.29 13.07
N GLN A 2 -12.67 -12.97 12.03
CA GLN A 2 -11.75 -13.94 11.43
C GLN A 2 -10.60 -14.21 12.41
N ASP A 3 -10.25 -15.48 12.58
CA ASP A 3 -9.12 -15.94 13.37
C ASP A 3 -7.82 -15.38 12.77
N ILE A 4 -7.15 -14.51 13.53
CA ILE A 4 -5.85 -13.96 13.14
C ILE A 4 -4.82 -15.06 13.39
N GLN A 5 -4.04 -15.41 12.36
CA GLN A 5 -3.09 -16.52 12.47
C GLN A 5 -2.01 -16.20 13.50
N GLN A 6 -1.62 -17.22 14.29
CA GLN A 6 -0.65 -17.11 15.38
C GLN A 6 0.71 -16.54 14.92
N GLU A 7 1.07 -16.76 13.66
CA GLU A 7 2.28 -16.20 13.06
C GLU A 7 2.22 -14.66 12.98
N THR A 8 1.08 -14.09 12.58
CA THR A 8 0.86 -12.63 12.58
C THR A 8 0.87 -12.04 14.00
N LEU A 9 0.39 -12.80 14.99
CA LEU A 9 0.44 -12.39 16.40
C LEU A 9 1.87 -12.41 16.94
N ASN A 10 2.69 -13.38 16.53
CA ASN A 10 4.10 -13.47 16.90
C ASN A 10 4.97 -12.37 16.26
N GLU A 11 4.59 -11.86 15.08
CA GLU A 11 5.28 -10.69 14.49
C GLU A 11 5.18 -9.44 15.38
N CYS A 12 4.07 -9.24 16.09
CA CYS A 12 3.92 -8.12 17.03
C CYS A 12 4.84 -8.20 18.26
N THR A 13 5.39 -9.38 18.58
CA THR A 13 6.22 -9.60 19.77
C THR A 13 7.71 -9.75 19.45
N LYS A 14 8.10 -9.71 18.17
CA LYS A 14 9.51 -9.73 17.76
C LYS A 14 10.22 -8.43 18.10
N THR A 15 11.49 -8.55 18.51
CA THR A 15 12.37 -7.42 18.85
C THR A 15 12.72 -6.56 17.63
N GLU A 16 12.77 -7.17 16.44
CA GLU A 16 12.89 -6.48 15.17
C GLU A 16 11.64 -6.78 14.34
N GLN A 17 10.92 -5.74 13.92
CA GLN A 17 9.77 -5.91 13.05
C GLN A 17 10.22 -6.36 11.67
N SER A 18 9.54 -7.37 11.11
CA SER A 18 9.67 -7.70 9.69
C SER A 18 9.38 -6.47 8.83
N ALA A 19 10.05 -6.35 7.68
CA ALA A 19 9.86 -5.22 6.77
C ALA A 19 8.37 -5.03 6.45
N LEU A 20 7.82 -3.87 6.83
CA LEU A 20 6.43 -3.53 6.55
C LEU A 20 6.31 -3.06 5.10
N VAL A 21 5.84 -3.96 4.24
CA VAL A 21 5.56 -3.63 2.84
C VAL A 21 4.25 -2.86 2.76
N VAL A 22 4.30 -1.63 2.22
CA VAL A 22 3.11 -0.82 1.94
C VAL A 22 2.71 -0.99 0.47
N LEU A 23 1.50 -1.51 0.26
CA LEU A 23 0.91 -1.72 -1.06
C LEU A 23 -0.11 -0.62 -1.37
N TRP A 24 -0.01 -0.02 -2.56
CA TRP A 24 -0.89 1.02 -3.05
C TRP A 24 -1.74 0.49 -4.21
N GLU A 25 -3.05 0.74 -4.14
CA GLU A 25 -4.00 0.51 -5.22
C GLU A 25 -4.68 1.84 -5.53
N ILE A 26 -4.50 2.34 -6.75
CA ILE A 26 -5.10 3.58 -7.23
C ILE A 26 -6.08 3.20 -8.34
N ASP A 27 -7.37 3.31 -8.06
CA ASP A 27 -8.42 2.99 -9.01
C ASP A 27 -8.96 4.25 -9.67
N LEU A 28 -8.69 4.41 -10.97
CA LEU A 28 -9.22 5.51 -11.78
C LEU A 28 -10.34 5.06 -12.74
N THR A 29 -10.86 3.83 -12.58
CA THR A 29 -11.88 3.28 -13.49
C THR A 29 -13.16 4.10 -13.51
N GLU A 30 -13.54 4.75 -12.40
CA GLU A 30 -14.71 5.63 -12.34
C GLU A 30 -14.60 6.87 -13.24
N VAL A 31 -13.39 7.31 -13.56
CA VAL A 31 -13.12 8.45 -14.43
C VAL A 31 -12.60 8.04 -15.82
N GLY A 32 -12.74 6.75 -16.16
CA GLY A 32 -12.30 6.18 -17.45
C GLY A 32 -10.80 5.91 -17.56
N GLY A 33 -10.07 5.92 -16.45
CA GLY A 33 -8.67 5.52 -16.37
C GLY A 33 -8.49 4.05 -15.97
N ASP A 34 -7.24 3.63 -15.89
CA ASP A 34 -6.87 2.29 -15.41
C ASP A 34 -6.69 2.22 -13.89
N ARG A 35 -6.60 0.99 -13.39
CA ARG A 35 -6.21 0.72 -12.00
C ARG A 35 -4.72 0.44 -11.92
N TYR A 36 -4.03 1.15 -11.03
CA TYR A 36 -2.59 1.06 -10.84
C TYR A 36 -2.24 0.42 -9.50
N PHE A 37 -1.14 -0.34 -9.49
CA PHE A 37 -0.65 -1.08 -8.33
C PHE A 37 0.81 -0.73 -8.08
N PHE A 38 1.10 -0.09 -6.94
CA PHE A 38 2.45 0.38 -6.61
C PHE A 38 2.91 -0.10 -5.23
N CYS A 39 4.22 -0.22 -5.06
CA CYS A 39 4.87 -0.41 -3.77
C CYS A 39 6.19 0.37 -3.73
N ASN A 40 6.70 0.67 -2.55
CA ASN A 40 7.97 1.40 -2.42
C ASN A 40 9.20 0.47 -2.48
N GLU A 41 8.99 -0.84 -2.43
CA GLU A 41 10.04 -1.84 -2.24
C GLU A 41 9.97 -2.88 -3.36
N GLN A 42 11.11 -3.38 -3.79
CA GLN A 42 11.17 -4.58 -4.62
C GLN A 42 11.21 -5.81 -3.71
N ASN A 43 10.81 -6.97 -4.25
CA ASN A 43 11.00 -8.22 -3.52
C ASN A 43 12.51 -8.56 -3.42
N GLU A 44 12.85 -9.62 -2.68
CA GLU A 44 14.24 -10.05 -2.46
C GLU A 44 15.02 -10.38 -3.75
N LYS A 45 14.32 -10.55 -4.89
CA LYS A 45 14.90 -10.83 -6.21
C LYS A 45 15.06 -9.57 -7.07
N GLY A 46 14.71 -8.40 -6.57
CA GLY A 46 14.69 -7.16 -7.35
C GLY A 46 13.50 -7.08 -8.34
N GLU A 47 12.51 -7.94 -8.17
CA GLU A 47 11.32 -7.99 -9.01
C GLU A 47 10.13 -7.30 -8.32
N PRO A 48 9.08 -6.94 -9.08
CA PRO A 48 7.84 -6.42 -8.52
C PRO A 48 7.21 -7.37 -7.50
N VAL A 49 6.66 -6.80 -6.42
CA VAL A 49 6.00 -7.58 -5.36
C VAL A 49 4.70 -8.15 -5.90
N THR A 50 4.47 -9.46 -5.73
CA THR A 50 3.20 -10.10 -6.12
C THR A 50 2.40 -10.46 -4.89
N TRP A 51 1.17 -9.96 -4.79
CA TRP A 51 0.28 -10.23 -3.66
C TRP A 51 -1.15 -10.45 -4.14
N GLN A 52 -1.79 -11.52 -3.66
CA GLN A 52 -3.13 -11.97 -4.10
C GLN A 52 -3.28 -12.07 -5.63
N GLY A 53 -2.22 -12.50 -6.33
CA GLY A 53 -2.20 -12.62 -7.79
C GLY A 53 -2.08 -11.29 -8.54
N ARG A 54 -1.85 -10.17 -7.84
CA ARG A 54 -1.61 -8.85 -8.43
C ARG A 54 -0.15 -8.45 -8.26
N GLN A 55 0.42 -7.86 -9.31
CA GLN A 55 1.79 -7.37 -9.32
C GLN A 55 1.80 -5.88 -8.97
N TYR A 56 2.61 -5.52 -7.97
CA TYR A 56 2.80 -4.16 -7.49
C TYR A 56 4.16 -3.66 -7.97
N GLN A 57 4.14 -2.63 -8.81
CA GLN A 57 5.35 -2.07 -9.38
C GLN A 57 6.08 -1.22 -8.35
N ALA A 58 7.40 -1.38 -8.26
CA ALA A 58 8.22 -0.52 -7.42
C ALA A 58 8.23 0.92 -7.99
N TYR A 59 7.62 1.85 -7.27
CA TYR A 59 7.55 3.26 -7.63
C TYR A 59 7.47 4.14 -6.39
N PRO A 60 8.29 5.19 -6.23
CA PRO A 60 8.25 6.00 -5.02
C PRO A 60 6.92 6.75 -4.89
N ILE A 61 6.16 6.38 -3.87
CA ILE A 61 4.82 6.88 -3.60
C ILE A 61 4.58 6.99 -2.09
N GLN A 62 3.94 8.07 -1.67
CA GLN A 62 3.57 8.31 -0.28
C GLN A 62 2.22 9.02 -0.22
N GLY A 63 1.35 8.60 0.67
CA GLY A 63 0.12 9.29 0.95
C GLY A 63 -0.07 9.56 2.44
N SER A 64 -0.83 10.60 2.76
CA SER A 64 -1.16 11.02 4.12
C SER A 64 -2.56 11.63 4.18
N GLY A 65 -3.09 11.84 5.38
CA GLY A 65 -4.41 12.46 5.55
C GLY A 65 -5.60 11.57 5.17
N PHE A 66 -5.38 10.25 5.11
CA PHE A 66 -6.46 9.27 5.00
C PHE A 66 -7.11 9.13 6.37
N GLU A 67 -8.35 9.60 6.49
CA GLU A 67 -9.16 9.45 7.71
C GLU A 67 -10.53 8.91 7.33
N MET A 68 -11.02 7.95 8.11
CA MET A 68 -12.39 7.43 7.96
C MET A 68 -13.29 8.07 9.02
N ASN A 69 -13.77 9.29 8.74
CA ASN A 69 -14.67 10.02 9.62
C ASN A 69 -16.13 9.90 9.13
N GLY A 70 -17.03 9.36 9.98
CA GLY A 70 -18.46 9.25 9.70
C GLY A 70 -19.29 10.48 10.09
N LYS A 71 -18.70 11.45 10.78
CA LYS A 71 -19.30 12.72 11.22
C LYS A 71 -18.23 13.80 11.23
N GLY A 72 -18.48 14.95 10.62
CA GLY A 72 -17.56 16.10 10.58
C GLY A 72 -17.07 16.45 9.17
N ALA A 73 -15.98 17.21 9.08
CA ALA A 73 -15.40 17.61 7.81
C ALA A 73 -14.82 16.41 7.04
N SER A 74 -14.99 16.41 5.72
CA SER A 74 -14.44 15.38 4.85
C SER A 74 -12.91 15.32 4.96
N ALA A 75 -12.34 14.11 4.96
CA ALA A 75 -10.90 13.90 4.96
C ALA A 75 -10.26 14.54 3.72
N ARG A 76 -9.04 15.06 3.87
CA ARG A 76 -8.27 15.68 2.78
C ARG A 76 -6.98 14.88 2.56
N PRO A 77 -7.08 13.70 1.93
CA PRO A 77 -5.90 12.91 1.65
C PRO A 77 -4.99 13.66 0.67
N THR A 78 -3.68 13.50 0.86
CA THR A 78 -2.64 14.00 -0.03
C THR A 78 -1.84 12.82 -0.53
N LEU A 79 -1.67 12.70 -1.85
CA LEU A 79 -0.81 11.70 -2.48
C LEU A 79 0.38 12.40 -3.14
N LYS A 80 1.59 11.94 -2.81
CA LYS A 80 2.85 12.36 -3.41
C LYS A 80 3.42 11.19 -4.20
N VAL A 81 3.76 11.45 -5.44
CA VAL A 81 4.37 10.50 -6.36
C VAL A 81 5.64 11.10 -6.91
N SER A 82 6.66 10.27 -7.15
CA SER A 82 7.88 10.73 -7.83
C SER A 82 7.55 11.19 -9.26
N ASN A 83 8.43 12.02 -9.84
CA ASN A 83 8.43 12.28 -11.28
C ASN A 83 9.60 11.56 -11.97
N LEU A 84 9.75 10.26 -11.73
CA LEU A 84 10.91 9.51 -12.24
C LEU A 84 10.94 9.43 -13.78
N TYR A 85 9.79 9.66 -14.44
CA TYR A 85 9.59 9.40 -15.87
C TYR A 85 9.11 10.59 -16.70
N GLY A 86 8.92 11.78 -16.12
CA GLY A 86 8.70 13.04 -16.86
C GLY A 86 7.25 13.51 -16.90
#